data_AF-A0A151IU97-F1
#
_entry.id   AF-A0A151IU97-F1
#
_cell.length_a   1.000
_cell.length_b   1.000
_cell.length_c   1.000
_cell.angle_alpha   90.00
_cell.angle_beta   90.00
_cell.angle_gamma   90.00
#
_symmetry.space_group_name_H-M   'P 1'
#
loop_
_entity.id
_entity.type
_entity.pdbx_description
1 polymer ?
#
loop_
_entity_poly.entity_id
_entity_poly.type
_entity_poly.pdbx_seq_one_letter_code
_entity_poly.pdbx_strand_id
1 'polypeptide(L)'
;MDEICSSSEQEHAEKIEQYQNFIDRGFCTVRRTAKFWSGNFTDMTIEQDLMRLIKVTGSIIDRGFNAAMSQQFISRIPVTYDICQSIEEFCGVKFVTSDQHVDARDSRISAMKIRDNADMKKFSDFFECHEPFPFHESIKSIVTGIIGGDTINCYKARELGQASLEKMIGTPFHKLTLKRRDRIIPLIAVHSKIKIQDNVIAVDPMLLFQRICVTKQSEEELKEHFKWELSPYPLLLFLDGALRKTVKSALFSLFAPEDS
;
A
#
# COMPACT_ATOMS: atom_id res chain seq x y z
N MET A 1 29.72 23.35 -51.61
CA MET A 1 29.47 24.47 -50.68
C MET A 1 28.00 24.87 -50.66
N ASP A 2 27.22 24.57 -51.71
CA ASP A 2 25.81 24.97 -51.80
C ASP A 2 24.83 24.12 -50.95
N GLU A 3 25.13 22.86 -50.63
CA GLU A 3 24.24 22.01 -49.80
C GLU A 3 24.17 22.46 -48.33
N ILE A 4 25.28 22.94 -47.75
CA ILE A 4 25.36 23.37 -46.34
C ILE A 4 24.60 24.68 -46.10
N CYS A 5 24.53 25.54 -47.12
CA CYS A 5 23.81 26.82 -47.05
C CYS A 5 22.29 26.56 -47.01
N SER A 6 21.79 25.64 -47.83
CA SER A 6 20.36 25.30 -47.94
C SER A 6 19.76 24.66 -46.67
N SER A 7 20.53 23.82 -45.97
CA SER A 7 20.11 23.22 -44.70
C SER A 7 20.00 24.26 -43.58
N SER A 8 20.86 25.28 -43.58
CA SER A 8 20.84 26.33 -42.56
C SER A 8 19.64 27.27 -42.71
N GLU A 9 19.21 27.53 -43.95
CA GLU A 9 18.04 28.37 -44.25
C GLU A 9 16.73 27.64 -43.93
N GLN A 10 16.64 26.34 -44.20
CA GLN A 10 15.51 25.50 -43.80
C GLN A 10 15.38 25.37 -42.28
N GLU A 11 16.50 25.15 -41.57
CA GLU A 11 16.52 25.08 -40.10
C GLU A 11 16.13 26.43 -39.46
N HIS A 12 16.49 27.54 -40.10
CA HIS A 12 16.10 28.87 -39.64
C HIS A 12 14.60 29.14 -39.88
N ALA A 13 14.06 28.72 -41.02
CA ALA A 13 12.63 28.82 -41.33
C ALA A 13 11.77 27.96 -40.39
N GLU A 14 12.19 26.73 -40.09
CA GLU A 14 11.51 25.87 -39.09
C GLU A 14 11.52 26.50 -37.69
N LYS A 15 12.63 27.13 -37.27
CA LYS A 15 12.70 27.82 -35.97
C LYS A 15 11.74 29.01 -35.89
N ILE A 16 11.56 29.75 -36.98
CA ILE A 16 10.61 30.87 -37.06
C ILE A 16 9.16 30.35 -36.99
N GLU A 17 8.85 29.28 -37.72
CA GLU A 17 7.52 28.65 -37.68
C GLU A 17 7.21 28.07 -36.30
N GLN A 18 8.17 27.38 -35.66
CA GLN A 18 8.03 26.88 -34.30
C GLN A 18 7.80 28.02 -33.29
N TYR A 19 8.50 29.15 -33.44
CA TYR A 19 8.29 30.33 -32.61
C TYR A 19 6.90 30.94 -32.78
N GLN A 20 6.39 31.04 -34.01
CA GLN A 20 5.03 31.52 -34.28
C GLN A 20 3.96 30.55 -33.74
N ASN A 21 4.16 29.23 -33.90
CA ASN A 21 3.29 28.23 -33.31
C ASN A 21 3.31 28.28 -31.77
N PHE A 22 4.43 28.68 -31.16
CA PHE A 22 4.58 28.88 -29.72
C PHE A 22 3.84 30.13 -29.21
N ILE A 23 4.02 31.30 -29.86
CA ILE A 23 3.43 32.57 -29.41
C ILE A 23 1.95 32.69 -29.79
N ASP A 24 1.57 32.34 -31.02
CA ASP A 24 0.25 32.68 -31.56
C ASP A 24 -0.76 31.52 -31.48
N ARG A 25 -0.29 30.27 -31.56
CA ARG A 25 -1.16 29.09 -31.59
C ARG A 25 -1.21 28.32 -30.27
N GLY A 26 -0.38 28.67 -29.30
CA GLY A 26 -0.43 28.14 -27.93
C GLY A 26 -0.19 26.63 -27.83
N PHE A 27 0.56 26.03 -28.76
CA PHE A 27 0.79 24.58 -28.83
C PHE A 27 1.46 23.97 -27.59
N CYS A 28 2.10 24.79 -26.75
CA CYS A 28 2.69 24.39 -25.48
C CYS A 28 1.75 24.58 -24.28
N THR A 29 0.48 24.95 -24.50
CA THR A 29 -0.50 25.22 -23.45
C THR A 29 -1.73 24.32 -23.56
N VAL A 30 -2.04 23.63 -22.46
CA VAL A 30 -3.23 22.77 -22.33
C VAL A 30 -4.30 23.52 -21.55
N ARG A 31 -5.52 23.56 -22.08
CA ARG A 31 -6.68 24.15 -21.42
C ARG A 31 -7.53 23.05 -20.79
N ARG A 32 -7.69 23.10 -19.46
CA ARG A 32 -8.59 22.20 -18.71
C ARG A 32 -10.01 22.71 -18.58
N THR A 33 -10.21 24.00 -18.81
CA THR A 33 -11.52 24.66 -18.74
C THR A 33 -11.70 25.60 -19.92
N ALA A 34 -12.94 25.86 -20.32
CA ALA A 34 -13.26 26.76 -21.43
C ALA A 34 -13.15 28.26 -21.08
N LYS A 35 -12.54 28.62 -19.94
CA LYS A 35 -12.40 30.01 -19.50
C LYS A 35 -11.33 30.73 -20.32
N PHE A 36 -11.51 32.03 -20.50
CA PHE A 36 -10.54 32.86 -21.20
C PHE A 36 -9.23 32.93 -20.39
N TRP A 37 -8.08 32.79 -21.06
CA TRP A 37 -6.74 32.87 -20.45
C TRP A 37 -6.43 31.80 -19.37
N SER A 38 -6.98 30.59 -19.52
CA SER A 38 -6.74 29.46 -18.59
C SER A 38 -5.83 28.36 -19.18
N GLY A 39 -4.88 28.72 -20.04
CA GLY A 39 -3.92 27.77 -20.61
C GLY A 39 -2.77 27.54 -19.64
N ASN A 40 -2.53 26.29 -19.22
CA ASN A 40 -1.37 25.91 -18.43
C ASN A 40 -0.32 25.30 -19.35
N PHE A 41 0.97 25.48 -19.06
CA PHE A 41 2.01 24.78 -19.81
C PHE A 41 1.83 23.25 -19.74
N THR A 42 2.17 22.56 -20.82
CA THR A 42 2.00 21.10 -20.92
C THR A 42 2.76 20.36 -19.82
N ASP A 43 4.00 20.79 -19.53
CA ASP A 43 4.81 20.22 -18.45
C ASP A 43 4.14 20.37 -17.08
N MET A 44 3.74 21.61 -16.74
CA MET A 44 2.96 21.93 -15.54
C MET A 44 1.66 21.11 -15.43
N THR A 45 1.03 20.81 -16.58
CA THR A 45 -0.18 19.99 -16.66
C THR A 45 0.13 18.52 -16.34
N ILE A 46 1.20 17.97 -16.90
CA ILE A 46 1.65 16.60 -16.62
C ILE A 46 2.01 16.46 -15.15
N GLU A 47 2.81 17.38 -14.62
CA GLU A 47 3.21 17.38 -13.21
C GLU A 47 2.00 17.49 -12.29
N GLN A 48 1.08 18.43 -12.55
CA GLN A 48 -0.12 18.59 -11.74
C GLN A 48 -1.07 17.39 -11.80
N ASP A 49 -1.20 16.71 -12.95
CA ASP A 49 -2.02 15.50 -13.04
C ASP A 49 -1.36 14.29 -12.40
N LEU A 50 -0.04 14.13 -12.54
CA LEU A 50 0.73 13.10 -11.84
C LEU A 50 0.66 13.31 -10.32
N MET A 51 0.88 14.55 -9.88
CA MET A 51 0.75 14.93 -8.47
C MET A 51 -0.69 14.85 -7.98
N ARG A 52 -1.70 15.08 -8.83
CA ARG A 52 -3.11 14.87 -8.48
C ARG A 52 -3.42 13.39 -8.33
N LEU A 53 -2.87 12.50 -9.15
CA LEU A 53 -3.00 11.05 -8.95
C LEU A 53 -2.38 10.64 -7.60
N ILE A 54 -1.25 11.25 -7.23
CA ILE A 54 -0.61 11.03 -5.93
C ILE A 54 -1.43 11.65 -4.77
N LYS A 55 -2.06 12.81 -4.97
CA LYS A 55 -2.86 13.51 -3.93
C LYS A 55 -4.27 12.97 -3.75
N VAL A 56 -4.97 12.62 -4.83
CA VAL A 56 -6.35 12.09 -4.83
C VAL A 56 -6.37 10.63 -4.39
N THR A 57 -5.27 9.91 -4.61
CA THR A 57 -5.06 8.55 -4.10
C THR A 57 -4.15 8.56 -2.86
N GLY A 58 -4.48 9.44 -1.89
CA GLY A 58 -3.85 9.51 -0.56
C GLY A 58 -2.37 9.87 -0.56
N SER A 59 -2.08 11.14 -0.25
CA SER A 59 -0.73 11.59 0.05
C SER A 59 -0.54 11.94 1.53
N ILE A 60 0.74 12.01 1.89
CA ILE A 60 1.38 12.12 3.23
C ILE A 60 0.96 13.36 4.03
N ILE A 61 0.24 14.31 3.43
CA ILE A 61 -0.04 15.64 3.99
C ILE A 61 -1.45 15.74 4.63
N ASP A 62 -2.32 14.74 4.47
CA ASP A 62 -3.70 14.82 4.97
C ASP A 62 -4.04 13.77 6.05
N ARG A 63 -5.05 14.09 6.88
CA ARG A 63 -5.59 13.35 8.03
C ARG A 63 -6.15 11.94 7.71
N GLY A 64 -5.93 11.43 6.50
CA GLY A 64 -6.42 10.14 6.00
C GLY A 64 -5.34 9.13 5.63
N PHE A 65 -4.05 9.42 5.88
CA PHE A 65 -2.95 8.50 5.58
C PHE A 65 -2.98 7.27 6.51
N ASN A 66 -3.62 6.20 6.04
CA ASN A 66 -3.74 4.95 6.80
C ASN A 66 -2.51 4.04 6.57
N ALA A 67 -2.33 3.06 7.47
CA ALA A 67 -1.17 2.17 7.44
C ALA A 67 -1.05 1.36 6.13
N ALA A 68 -2.17 0.96 5.52
CA ALA A 68 -2.17 0.23 4.26
C ALA A 68 -1.67 1.09 3.09
N MET A 69 -1.99 2.38 3.07
CA MET A 69 -1.49 3.32 2.08
C MET A 69 -0.01 3.60 2.28
N SER A 70 0.44 3.79 3.53
CA SER A 70 1.87 3.91 3.86
C SER A 70 2.67 2.73 3.34
N GLN A 71 2.18 1.50 3.58
CA GLN A 71 2.82 0.29 3.08
C GLN A 71 2.87 0.25 1.54
N GLN A 72 1.79 0.64 0.85
CA GLN A 72 1.79 0.70 -0.61
C GLN A 72 2.83 1.70 -1.13
N PHE A 73 2.98 2.86 -0.50
CA PHE A 73 4.01 3.82 -0.90
C PHE A 73 5.42 3.29 -0.64
N ILE A 74 5.70 2.81 0.57
CA ILE A 74 7.02 2.27 0.93
C ILE A 74 7.42 1.11 0.01
N SER A 75 6.47 0.24 -0.35
CA SER A 75 6.75 -0.90 -1.22
C SER A 75 6.80 -0.56 -2.72
N ARG A 76 6.03 0.42 -3.20
CA ARG A 76 5.93 0.73 -4.64
C ARG A 76 6.92 1.79 -5.11
N ILE A 77 7.35 2.71 -4.24
CA ILE A 77 8.31 3.77 -4.61
C ILE A 77 9.60 3.17 -5.18
N PRO A 78 10.25 2.16 -4.54
CA PRO A 78 11.48 1.57 -5.08
C PRO A 78 11.26 0.88 -6.44
N VAL A 79 10.16 0.15 -6.60
CA VAL A 79 9.85 -0.56 -7.86
C VAL A 79 9.55 0.41 -8.98
N THR A 80 8.83 1.50 -8.69
CA THR A 80 8.52 2.53 -9.68
C THR A 80 9.78 3.27 -10.09
N TYR A 81 10.73 3.48 -9.17
CA TYR A 81 12.03 4.08 -9.49
C TYR A 81 12.80 3.27 -10.54
N ASP A 82 12.90 1.94 -10.37
CA ASP A 82 13.60 1.07 -11.33
C ASP A 82 12.94 1.11 -12.72
N ILE A 83 11.61 1.19 -12.78
CA ILE A 83 10.85 1.33 -14.03
C ILE A 83 11.13 2.69 -14.68
N CYS A 84 11.07 3.78 -13.90
CA CYS A 84 11.39 5.12 -14.40
C CYS A 84 12.82 5.18 -14.93
N GLN A 85 13.80 4.63 -14.20
CA GLN A 85 15.18 4.55 -14.65
C GLN A 85 15.32 3.74 -15.95
N SER A 86 14.63 2.61 -16.05
CA SER A 86 14.63 1.79 -17.28
C SER A 86 14.04 2.54 -18.48
N ILE A 87 12.99 3.33 -18.27
CA ILE A 87 12.37 4.16 -19.31
C ILE A 87 13.30 5.31 -19.71
N GLU A 88 13.96 5.95 -18.75
CA GLU A 88 14.98 6.98 -18.98
C GLU A 88 16.13 6.44 -19.85
N GLU A 89 16.67 5.28 -19.48
CA GLU A 89 17.71 4.59 -20.24
C GLU A 89 17.24 4.22 -21.65
N PHE A 90 16.03 3.68 -21.80
CA PHE A 90 15.44 3.34 -23.10
C PHE A 90 15.25 4.56 -24.01
N CYS A 91 14.77 5.68 -23.45
CA CYS A 91 14.54 6.92 -24.18
C CYS A 91 15.83 7.72 -24.43
N GLY A 92 16.97 7.30 -23.85
CA GLY A 92 18.21 8.06 -23.90
C GLY A 92 18.14 9.40 -23.16
N VAL A 93 17.14 9.57 -22.29
CA VAL A 93 16.93 10.78 -21.49
C VAL A 93 17.38 10.45 -20.08
N LYS A 94 18.37 11.16 -19.57
CA LYS A 94 18.75 11.05 -18.15
C LYS A 94 18.04 12.14 -17.38
N PHE A 95 17.57 11.82 -16.17
CA PHE A 95 17.21 12.85 -15.21
C PHE A 95 18.44 13.75 -14.93
N VAL A 96 18.48 14.94 -15.53
CA VAL A 96 19.58 15.90 -15.37
C VAL A 96 19.22 16.88 -14.27
N THR A 97 20.20 17.16 -13.42
CA THR A 97 20.09 18.15 -12.35
C THR A 97 19.83 19.53 -12.92
N SER A 98 18.67 20.11 -12.63
CA SER A 98 18.42 21.54 -12.83
C SER A 98 18.65 22.29 -11.50
N ASP A 99 18.80 23.61 -11.54
CA ASP A 99 18.86 24.43 -10.32
C ASP A 99 17.57 24.38 -9.49
N GLN A 100 16.46 23.92 -10.09
CA GLN A 100 15.20 23.65 -9.38
C GLN A 100 15.21 22.28 -8.68
N HIS A 101 16.15 21.40 -9.01
CA HIS A 101 16.28 20.04 -8.46
C HIS A 101 17.63 19.85 -7.76
N VAL A 102 17.90 20.69 -6.76
CA VAL A 102 19.16 20.69 -5.98
C VAL A 102 19.45 19.32 -5.34
N ASP A 103 18.41 18.59 -4.93
CA ASP A 103 18.54 17.26 -4.31
C ASP A 103 18.93 16.16 -5.30
N ALA A 104 18.72 16.38 -6.60
CA ALA A 104 19.17 15.47 -7.64
C ALA A 104 20.68 15.57 -7.89
N ARG A 105 21.37 16.59 -7.33
CA ARG A 105 22.81 16.80 -7.57
C ARG A 105 23.59 15.60 -7.10
N ASP A 106 24.58 15.16 -7.88
CA ASP A 106 25.42 14.01 -7.54
C ASP A 106 26.02 14.10 -6.14
N SER A 107 26.39 15.30 -5.68
CA SER A 107 26.89 15.53 -4.32
C SER A 107 25.83 15.31 -3.23
N ARG A 108 24.57 15.67 -3.51
CA ARG A 108 23.43 15.45 -2.59
C ARG A 108 22.98 14.00 -2.61
N ILE A 109 22.87 13.39 -3.78
CA ILE A 109 22.57 11.96 -3.92
C ILE A 109 23.63 11.12 -3.24
N SER A 110 24.92 11.41 -3.45
CA SER A 110 26.00 10.66 -2.81
C SER A 110 26.01 10.84 -1.30
N ALA A 111 25.88 12.08 -0.80
CA ALA A 111 25.76 12.33 0.64
C ALA A 111 24.55 11.64 1.27
N MET A 112 23.40 11.66 0.57
CA MET A 112 22.18 10.97 1.00
C MET A 112 22.39 9.46 1.03
N LYS A 113 22.91 8.85 -0.04
CA LYS A 113 23.26 7.42 -0.08
C LYS A 113 24.19 7.03 1.06
N ILE A 114 25.20 7.83 1.37
CA ILE A 114 26.12 7.58 2.48
C ILE A 114 25.36 7.57 3.82
N ARG A 115 24.51 8.57 4.05
CA ARG A 115 23.71 8.65 5.29
C ARG A 115 22.71 7.50 5.38
N ASP A 116 21.96 7.24 4.32
CA ASP A 116 20.93 6.21 4.29
C ASP A 116 21.56 4.81 4.47
N ASN A 117 22.73 4.56 3.85
CA ASN A 117 23.50 3.34 4.09
C ASN A 117 24.00 3.23 5.54
N ALA A 118 24.44 4.34 6.14
CA ALA A 118 24.86 4.37 7.54
C ALA A 118 23.69 4.10 8.50
N ASP A 119 22.50 4.63 8.21
CA ASP A 119 21.30 4.39 9.00
C ASP A 119 20.77 2.96 8.81
N MET A 120 20.76 2.45 7.57
CA MET A 120 20.45 1.05 7.27
C MET A 120 21.39 0.10 8.02
N LYS A 121 22.68 0.44 8.11
CA LYS A 121 23.63 -0.33 8.91
C LYS A 121 23.26 -0.35 10.39
N LYS A 122 22.89 0.79 10.99
CA LYS A 122 22.44 0.83 12.39
C LYS A 122 21.23 -0.08 12.62
N PHE A 123 20.27 -0.09 11.68
CA PHE A 123 19.12 -1.01 11.78
C PHE A 123 19.55 -2.47 11.65
N SER A 124 20.46 -2.79 10.72
CA SER A 124 21.02 -4.14 10.58
C SER A 124 21.71 -4.58 11.87
N ASP A 125 22.65 -3.77 12.38
CA ASP A 125 23.38 -4.03 13.61
C ASP A 125 22.41 -4.23 14.80
N PHE A 126 21.34 -3.42 14.86
CA PHE A 126 20.31 -3.53 15.89
C PHE A 126 19.54 -4.86 15.80
N PHE A 127 19.06 -5.23 14.60
CA PHE A 127 18.29 -6.47 14.40
C PHE A 127 19.15 -7.74 14.49
N GLU A 128 20.44 -7.67 14.17
CA GLU A 128 21.39 -8.76 14.42
C GLU A 128 21.54 -9.03 15.92
N CYS A 129 21.55 -7.98 16.75
CA CYS A 129 21.59 -8.13 18.21
C CYS A 129 20.22 -8.43 18.83
N HIS A 130 19.14 -8.02 18.18
CA HIS A 130 17.77 -8.15 18.68
C HIS A 130 16.90 -8.79 17.60
N GLU A 131 16.97 -10.11 17.47
CA GLU A 131 16.17 -10.85 16.51
C GLU A 131 14.68 -10.58 16.79
N PRO A 132 13.99 -9.83 15.92
CA PRO A 132 12.61 -9.42 16.19
C PRO A 132 11.63 -10.59 16.03
N PHE A 133 12.05 -11.63 15.30
CA PHE A 133 11.27 -12.83 15.00
C PHE A 133 12.15 -14.06 15.22
N PRO A 134 12.38 -14.47 16.48
CA PRO A 134 13.15 -15.67 16.76
C PRO A 134 12.51 -16.89 16.08
N PHE A 135 13.36 -17.84 15.72
CA PHE A 135 12.88 -19.08 15.11
C PHE A 135 11.84 -19.76 16.02
N HIS A 136 10.70 -20.09 15.42
CA HIS A 136 9.66 -20.87 16.06
C HIS A 136 9.26 -22.01 15.12
N GLU A 137 9.02 -23.20 15.69
CA GLU A 137 8.60 -24.38 14.94
C GLU A 137 7.23 -24.21 14.26
N SER A 138 6.42 -23.26 14.76
CA SER A 138 5.07 -23.02 14.28
C SER A 138 4.86 -21.57 13.85
N ILE A 139 4.06 -21.38 12.80
CA ILE A 139 3.76 -20.06 12.28
C ILE A 139 2.80 -19.32 13.22
N LYS A 140 3.18 -18.12 13.67
CA LYS A 140 2.38 -17.35 14.62
C LYS A 140 1.97 -15.99 14.07
N SER A 141 0.71 -15.61 14.24
CA SER A 141 0.27 -14.23 14.00
C SER A 141 0.73 -13.34 15.16
N ILE A 142 1.48 -12.28 14.86
CA ILE A 142 1.94 -11.31 15.88
C ILE A 142 0.77 -10.52 16.46
N VAL A 143 -0.19 -10.16 15.61
CA VAL A 143 -1.34 -9.32 16.00
C VAL A 143 -2.32 -10.06 16.89
N THR A 144 -2.58 -11.33 16.57
CA THR A 144 -3.66 -12.11 17.21
C THR A 144 -3.14 -13.25 18.09
N GLY A 145 -1.83 -13.54 18.05
CA GLY A 145 -1.21 -14.62 18.82
C GLY A 145 -1.50 -16.03 18.31
N ILE A 146 -2.27 -16.19 17.23
CA ILE A 146 -2.68 -17.51 16.70
C ILE A 146 -1.48 -18.28 16.22
N ILE A 147 -1.46 -19.57 16.54
CA ILE A 147 -0.51 -20.52 16.00
C ILE A 147 -1.21 -21.29 14.87
N GLY A 148 -0.62 -21.27 13.68
CA GLY A 148 -1.11 -22.03 12.54
C GLY A 148 -0.80 -23.52 12.70
N GLY A 149 -1.81 -24.36 12.48
CA GLY A 149 -1.64 -25.82 12.43
C GLY A 149 -1.11 -26.30 11.09
N ASP A 150 -0.96 -27.63 10.95
CA ASP A 150 -0.34 -28.30 9.80
C ASP A 150 -0.97 -27.98 8.44
N THR A 151 -2.23 -27.54 8.43
CA THR A 151 -2.96 -27.18 7.21
C THR A 151 -2.64 -25.79 6.68
N ILE A 152 -2.00 -24.93 7.49
CA ILE A 152 -1.68 -23.56 7.09
C ILE A 152 -0.46 -23.55 6.19
N ASN A 153 -0.53 -22.84 5.06
CA ASN A 153 0.56 -22.74 4.09
C ASN A 153 0.85 -21.29 3.65
N CYS A 154 0.34 -20.29 4.38
CA CYS A 154 0.50 -18.89 3.99
C CYS A 154 1.94 -18.37 4.00
N TYR A 155 2.85 -18.98 4.76
CA TYR A 155 4.28 -18.66 4.69
C TYR A 155 4.93 -19.06 3.37
N LYS A 156 4.35 -20.03 2.64
CA LYS A 156 4.81 -20.45 1.30
C LYS A 156 4.12 -19.69 0.16
N ALA A 157 3.49 -18.55 0.46
CA ALA A 157 2.68 -17.82 -0.51
C ALA A 157 3.45 -17.47 -1.79
N ARG A 158 4.71 -17.05 -1.66
CA ARG A 158 5.58 -16.72 -2.80
C ARG A 158 5.87 -17.93 -3.67
N GLU A 159 6.36 -19.01 -3.06
CA GLU A 159 6.73 -20.25 -3.76
C GLU A 159 5.53 -20.86 -4.49
N LEU A 160 4.39 -20.99 -3.79
CA LEU A 160 3.15 -21.51 -4.37
C LEU A 160 2.59 -20.60 -5.46
N GLY A 161 2.72 -19.28 -5.30
CA GLY A 161 2.34 -18.28 -6.29
C GLY A 161 3.18 -18.38 -7.56
N GLN A 162 4.51 -18.48 -7.43
CA GLN A 162 5.43 -18.66 -8.55
C GLN A 162 5.15 -19.96 -9.30
N ALA A 163 5.05 -21.09 -8.60
CA ALA A 163 4.71 -22.38 -9.20
C ALA A 163 3.33 -22.37 -9.88
N SER A 164 2.40 -21.56 -9.38
CA SER A 164 1.10 -21.36 -10.03
C SER A 164 1.23 -20.52 -11.30
N LEU A 165 2.05 -19.47 -11.28
CA LEU A 165 2.29 -18.58 -12.41
C LEU A 165 3.00 -19.32 -13.55
N GLU A 166 4.00 -20.14 -13.24
CA GLU A 166 4.71 -20.98 -14.21
C GLU A 166 3.76 -21.89 -14.99
N LYS A 167 2.75 -22.46 -14.32
CA LYS A 167 1.71 -23.27 -14.97
C LYS A 167 0.79 -22.46 -15.90
N MET A 168 0.74 -21.14 -15.75
CA MET A 168 -0.05 -20.27 -16.63
C MET A 168 0.71 -19.94 -17.92
N ILE A 169 2.04 -20.00 -17.90
CA ILE A 169 2.88 -19.72 -19.06
C ILE A 169 2.57 -20.74 -20.17
N GLY A 170 2.19 -20.25 -21.35
CA GLY A 170 1.85 -21.08 -22.50
C GLY A 170 0.42 -21.62 -22.53
N THR A 171 -0.38 -21.43 -21.47
CA THR A 171 -1.81 -21.77 -21.48
C THR A 171 -2.67 -20.61 -21.95
N PRO A 172 -3.56 -20.81 -22.94
CA PRO A 172 -4.49 -19.76 -23.36
C PRO A 172 -5.52 -19.50 -22.27
N PHE A 173 -5.91 -18.22 -22.10
CA PHE A 173 -6.75 -17.74 -20.99
C PHE A 173 -8.06 -18.53 -20.80
N HIS A 174 -8.73 -18.93 -21.87
CA HIS A 174 -10.00 -19.69 -21.80
C HIS A 174 -9.85 -21.12 -21.26
N LYS A 175 -8.63 -21.68 -21.24
CA LYS A 175 -8.33 -23.01 -20.64
C LYS A 175 -7.81 -22.91 -19.21
N LEU A 176 -7.52 -21.69 -18.74
CA LEU A 176 -7.00 -21.47 -17.40
C LEU A 176 -8.08 -21.81 -16.37
N THR A 177 -7.85 -22.84 -15.55
CA THR A 177 -8.79 -23.25 -14.51
C THR A 177 -8.17 -23.06 -13.13
N LEU A 178 -8.61 -22.03 -12.40
CA LEU A 178 -8.13 -21.75 -11.05
C LEU A 178 -8.94 -22.56 -10.03
N LYS A 179 -8.32 -23.55 -9.39
CA LYS A 179 -9.01 -24.40 -8.40
C LYS A 179 -8.90 -23.79 -7.01
N ARG A 180 -9.98 -23.88 -6.22
CA ARG A 180 -10.00 -23.40 -4.83
C ARG A 180 -8.96 -24.08 -3.94
N ARG A 181 -8.60 -25.33 -4.23
CA ARG A 181 -7.58 -26.10 -3.49
C ARG A 181 -6.16 -25.56 -3.66
N ASP A 182 -5.92 -24.87 -4.78
CA ASP A 182 -4.61 -24.29 -5.10
C ASP A 182 -4.46 -22.90 -4.43
N ARG A 183 -5.51 -22.40 -3.76
CA ARG A 183 -5.44 -21.18 -2.98
C ARG A 183 -4.67 -21.41 -1.70
N ILE A 184 -3.89 -20.41 -1.35
CA ILE A 184 -3.21 -20.33 -0.06
C ILE A 184 -4.26 -20.27 1.06
N ILE A 185 -4.01 -21.05 2.11
CA ILE A 185 -4.81 -21.12 3.33
C ILE A 185 -4.20 -20.12 4.33
N PRO A 186 -4.90 -19.00 4.60
CA PRO A 186 -4.44 -17.99 5.55
C PRO A 186 -4.61 -18.44 7.00
N LEU A 187 -3.84 -17.84 7.92
CA LEU A 187 -3.97 -18.07 9.37
C LEU A 187 -5.40 -17.87 9.90
N ILE A 188 -6.18 -16.96 9.31
CA ILE A 188 -7.57 -16.73 9.70
C ILE A 188 -8.47 -17.97 9.53
N ALA A 189 -8.07 -18.93 8.67
CA ALA A 189 -8.82 -20.17 8.48
C ALA A 189 -8.90 -21.03 9.76
N VAL A 190 -7.92 -20.90 10.66
CA VAL A 190 -7.88 -21.61 11.95
C VAL A 190 -9.08 -21.25 12.84
N HIS A 191 -9.58 -20.01 12.77
CA HIS A 191 -10.65 -19.53 13.65
C HIS A 191 -12.02 -20.09 13.35
N SER A 192 -12.22 -20.61 12.14
CA SER A 192 -13.58 -20.85 11.68
C SER A 192 -14.20 -22.10 12.26
N LYS A 193 -13.41 -23.04 12.82
CA LYS A 193 -13.84 -24.42 13.05
C LYS A 193 -13.08 -25.11 14.20
N ILE A 194 -13.81 -25.68 15.16
CA ILE A 194 -13.28 -26.58 16.20
C ILE A 194 -13.82 -27.99 15.95
N LYS A 195 -12.97 -29.00 16.11
CA LYS A 195 -13.38 -30.41 16.05
C LYS A 195 -13.78 -30.88 17.46
N ILE A 196 -15.05 -31.20 17.67
CA ILE A 196 -15.56 -31.86 18.88
C ILE A 196 -15.97 -33.27 18.49
N GLN A 197 -15.26 -34.27 19.03
CA GLN A 197 -15.37 -35.68 18.59
C GLN A 197 -15.09 -35.80 17.08
N ASP A 198 -16.10 -36.14 16.27
CA ASP A 198 -16.01 -36.25 14.80
C ASP A 198 -16.67 -35.07 14.06
N ASN A 199 -17.33 -34.16 14.79
CA ASN A 199 -18.03 -33.03 14.19
C ASN A 199 -17.17 -31.77 14.22
N VAL A 200 -17.08 -31.12 13.06
CA VAL A 200 -16.40 -29.84 12.91
C VAL A 200 -17.43 -28.73 13.05
N ILE A 201 -17.43 -28.05 14.19
CA ILE A 201 -18.38 -27.00 14.54
C ILE A 201 -17.74 -25.65 14.24
N ALA A 202 -18.47 -24.78 13.53
CA ALA A 202 -17.99 -23.43 13.28
C ALA A 202 -18.06 -22.59 14.56
N VAL A 203 -16.97 -21.92 14.91
CA VAL A 203 -16.95 -21.03 16.08
C VAL A 203 -17.47 -19.67 15.66
N ASP A 204 -18.56 -19.23 16.28
CA ASP A 204 -19.07 -17.87 16.13
C ASP A 204 -18.37 -16.95 17.15
N PRO A 205 -17.50 -16.02 16.71
CA PRO A 205 -16.83 -15.09 17.62
C PRO A 205 -17.78 -14.08 18.28
N MET A 206 -19.04 -13.98 17.81
CA MET A 206 -20.06 -13.12 18.40
C MET A 206 -20.75 -13.73 19.63
N LEU A 207 -20.65 -15.05 19.81
CA LEU A 207 -21.39 -15.77 20.85
C LEU A 207 -21.04 -15.27 22.26
N LEU A 208 -19.75 -14.98 22.52
CA LEU A 208 -19.30 -14.41 23.79
C LEU A 208 -19.98 -13.08 24.09
N PHE A 209 -19.96 -12.18 23.11
CA PHE A 209 -20.48 -10.84 23.28
C PHE A 209 -21.99 -10.86 23.48
N GLN A 210 -22.72 -11.65 22.66
CA GLN A 210 -24.16 -11.81 22.82
C GLN A 210 -24.51 -12.37 24.21
N ARG A 211 -23.78 -13.40 24.67
CA ARG A 211 -23.93 -13.98 26.00
C ARG A 211 -23.70 -12.95 27.09
N ILE A 212 -22.56 -12.23 27.06
CA ILE A 212 -22.29 -11.15 28.02
C ILE A 212 -23.39 -10.08 27.98
N CYS A 213 -23.85 -9.65 26.81
CA CYS A 213 -24.88 -8.61 26.69
C CYS A 213 -26.25 -9.03 27.24
N VAL A 214 -26.61 -10.31 27.14
CA VAL A 214 -27.93 -10.81 27.52
C VAL A 214 -27.95 -11.31 28.96
N THR A 215 -26.90 -11.97 29.42
CA THR A 215 -26.92 -12.71 30.69
C THR A 215 -26.13 -12.08 31.82
N LYS A 216 -25.21 -11.14 31.55
CA LYS A 216 -24.39 -10.52 32.60
C LYS A 216 -25.27 -9.66 33.51
N GLN A 217 -25.39 -10.04 34.78
CA GLN A 217 -26.07 -9.25 35.81
C GLN A 217 -25.08 -8.48 36.70
N SER A 218 -23.87 -9.01 36.91
CA SER A 218 -22.83 -8.35 37.73
C SER A 218 -21.42 -8.50 37.15
N GLU A 219 -20.42 -7.82 37.74
CA GLU A 219 -19.02 -7.95 37.31
C GLU A 219 -18.40 -9.29 37.73
N GLU A 220 -18.87 -9.88 38.81
CA GLU A 220 -18.40 -11.16 39.33
C GLU A 220 -18.71 -12.32 38.37
N GLU A 221 -19.88 -12.27 37.71
CA GLU A 221 -20.32 -13.26 36.70
C GLU A 221 -19.54 -13.18 35.39
N LEU A 222 -18.87 -12.05 35.12
CA LEU A 222 -18.15 -11.84 33.87
C LEU A 222 -17.07 -12.91 33.66
N LYS A 223 -16.37 -13.30 34.73
CA LYS A 223 -15.35 -14.36 34.67
C LYS A 223 -15.93 -15.71 34.24
N GLU A 224 -17.17 -16.01 34.63
CA GLU A 224 -17.82 -17.28 34.27
C GLU A 224 -18.13 -17.37 32.78
N HIS A 225 -18.48 -16.24 32.15
CA HIS A 225 -18.73 -16.19 30.71
C HIS A 225 -17.49 -16.48 29.86
N PHE A 226 -16.30 -16.14 30.34
CA PHE A 226 -15.03 -16.46 29.65
C PHE A 226 -14.60 -17.92 29.83
N LYS A 227 -15.12 -18.65 30.83
CA LYS A 227 -14.68 -20.01 31.16
C LYS A 227 -14.94 -21.03 30.05
N TRP A 228 -16.01 -20.83 29.30
CA TRP A 228 -16.45 -21.73 28.21
C TRP A 228 -16.36 -21.04 26.85
N GLU A 229 -15.48 -20.05 26.74
CA GLU A 229 -15.30 -19.36 25.48
C GLU A 229 -14.41 -20.16 24.54
N LEU A 230 -14.96 -20.43 23.35
CA LEU A 230 -14.30 -21.20 22.31
C LEU A 230 -13.68 -20.30 21.24
N SER A 231 -14.06 -19.02 21.18
CA SER A 231 -13.43 -18.09 20.25
C SER A 231 -11.99 -17.81 20.67
N PRO A 232 -11.01 -18.02 19.79
CA PRO A 232 -9.62 -17.65 20.04
C PRO A 232 -9.43 -16.13 20.25
N TYR A 233 -10.35 -15.30 19.75
CA TYR A 233 -10.44 -13.88 20.08
C TYR A 233 -11.87 -13.35 19.82
N PRO A 234 -12.53 -12.69 20.79
CA PRO A 234 -13.88 -12.18 20.60
C PRO A 234 -13.88 -10.90 19.74
N LEU A 235 -14.14 -11.04 18.44
CA LEU A 235 -14.13 -9.98 17.41
C LEU A 235 -14.92 -8.70 17.76
N LEU A 236 -15.96 -8.81 18.58
CA LEU A 236 -16.76 -7.64 18.98
C LEU A 236 -16.08 -6.80 20.07
N LEU A 237 -15.27 -7.44 20.91
CA LEU A 237 -14.47 -6.77 21.92
C LEU A 237 -13.13 -6.30 21.36
N PHE A 238 -12.60 -6.94 20.30
CA PHE A 238 -11.28 -6.66 19.76
C PHE A 238 -11.32 -6.31 18.27
N LEU A 239 -10.70 -5.20 17.90
CA LEU A 239 -10.40 -4.84 16.52
C LEU A 239 -8.87 -4.86 16.34
N ASP A 240 -8.38 -5.60 15.35
CA ASP A 240 -6.95 -5.69 15.03
C ASP A 240 -6.05 -6.09 16.23
N GLY A 241 -6.52 -7.04 17.06
CA GLY A 241 -5.76 -7.53 18.22
C GLY A 241 -5.75 -6.58 19.43
N ALA A 242 -6.38 -5.41 19.35
CA ALA A 242 -6.54 -4.47 20.45
C ALA A 242 -8.02 -4.38 20.88
N LEU A 243 -8.28 -4.04 22.15
CA LEU A 243 -9.65 -3.79 22.62
C LEU A 243 -10.25 -2.69 21.73
N ARG A 244 -11.41 -2.97 21.13
CA ARG A 244 -12.11 -2.08 20.22
C ARG A 244 -12.34 -0.75 20.96
N LYS A 245 -11.70 0.32 20.46
CA LYS A 245 -11.90 1.65 21.02
C LYS A 245 -13.38 2.01 20.91
N THR A 246 -13.96 2.46 22.02
CA THR A 246 -15.31 3.01 22.00
C THR A 246 -15.32 4.33 21.22
N VAL A 247 -16.37 4.56 20.44
CA VAL A 247 -16.58 5.84 19.77
C VAL A 247 -17.17 6.80 20.81
N LYS A 248 -16.30 7.45 21.59
CA LYS A 248 -16.71 8.31 22.71
C LYS A 248 -17.70 9.40 22.30
N SER A 249 -17.63 9.89 21.05
CA SER A 249 -18.57 10.86 20.49
C SER A 249 -19.98 10.30 20.26
N ALA A 250 -20.13 9.00 19.98
CA ALA A 250 -21.44 8.36 19.83
C ALA A 250 -22.15 8.14 21.19
N LEU A 251 -21.38 8.04 22.27
CA LEU A 251 -21.93 8.03 23.64
C LEU A 251 -22.47 9.41 24.04
N PHE A 252 -21.89 10.49 23.53
CA PHE A 252 -22.31 11.86 23.86
C PHE A 252 -23.79 12.12 23.52
N SER A 253 -24.28 11.59 22.39
CA SER A 253 -25.69 11.70 21.99
C SER A 253 -26.67 10.90 22.84
N LEU A 254 -26.19 10.03 23.74
CA LEU A 254 -27.02 9.25 24.66
C LEU A 254 -27.18 9.92 26.02
N PHE A 255 -26.39 10.95 26.33
CA PHE A 255 -26.57 11.74 27.55
C PHE A 255 -27.62 12.81 27.30
N ALA A 256 -28.73 12.75 28.05
CA ALA A 256 -29.66 13.87 28.13
C ALA A 256 -29.05 14.97 29.01
N PRO A 257 -29.16 16.25 28.63
CA PRO A 257 -28.76 17.34 29.52
C PRO A 257 -29.62 17.29 30.79
N GLU A 258 -28.99 17.40 31.96
CA GLU A 258 -29.72 17.63 33.21
C GLU A 258 -30.21 19.08 33.21
N ASP A 259 -31.54 19.26 33.27
CA ASP A 259 -32.16 20.56 33.44
C ASP A 259 -31.70 21.15 34.80
N SER A 260 -30.85 22.17 34.73
CA SER A 260 -30.34 22.92 35.89
C SER A 260 -31.16 24.19 36.11
#